data_AF-T1BY60-F1
#
_entry.id   AF-T1BY60-F1
#
_cell.length_a   1.000
_cell.length_b   1.000
_cell.length_c   1.000
_cell.angle_alpha   90.00
_cell.angle_beta   90.00
_cell.angle_gamma   90.00
#
_symmetry.space_group_name_H-M   'P 1'
#
loop_
_entity.id
_entity.type
_entity.pdbx_description
1 polymer ?
#
loop_
_entity_poly.entity_id
_entity_poly.type
_entity_poly.pdbx_seq_one_letter_code
_entity_poly.pdbx_strand_id
1 'polypeptide(L)'
;MLIPASRLHRSPCLGYRRRPVDDGPDPFERVEAAAGAMARDLEAVARDRPRWGPPAVVQEGDARTAVLPKGRIDLAITSPPYVNGMDYVMNYKLDLAWLGYANSYADLAELRRREVACDNLPRSDPGLAAGSRTDLDPWLPPILREIRTNVARKGSYRRDDMDSIVYRYFADLVPVLENVRRSLRPRARWIVVVGDSLLAGTYVPGDLLLARMARRRGFRILGIEVARVRRSGQRRSFALRESIVTLERAGDG
;
A
#
# COMPACT_ATOMS: atom_id res chain seq x y z
N MET A 1 -5.45 -1.47 -18.21
CA MET A 1 -4.88 -2.02 -19.46
C MET A 1 -4.36 -0.85 -20.28
N LEU A 2 -3.07 -0.79 -20.64
CA LEU A 2 -2.60 0.29 -21.51
C LEU A 2 -3.07 0.01 -22.95
N ILE A 3 -3.58 1.04 -23.60
CA ILE A 3 -3.97 0.98 -25.01
C ILE A 3 -2.69 0.85 -25.87
N PRO A 4 -2.60 -0.16 -26.77
CA PRO A 4 -1.51 -0.27 -27.74
C PRO A 4 -1.68 0.78 -28.86
N ALA A 5 -1.52 2.05 -28.50
CA ALA A 5 -1.54 3.19 -29.43
C ALA A 5 -0.36 4.14 -29.17
N SER A 6 0.62 3.71 -28.38
CA SER A 6 1.85 4.46 -28.14
C SER A 6 3.01 3.50 -27.86
N ARG A 7 4.22 4.06 -27.78
CA ARG A 7 5.39 3.32 -27.29
C ARG A 7 5.26 2.99 -25.79
N LEU A 8 4.26 3.49 -25.08
CA LEU A 8 4.12 3.27 -23.64
C LEU A 8 3.80 1.80 -23.31
N HIS A 9 4.45 1.24 -22.30
CA HIS A 9 4.12 -0.06 -21.73
C HIS A 9 4.12 0.00 -20.19
N ARG A 10 3.48 -0.97 -19.53
CA ARG A 10 3.49 -1.15 -18.07
C ARG A 10 4.12 -2.50 -17.75
N SER A 11 5.28 -2.52 -17.09
CA SER A 11 5.83 -3.73 -16.46
C SER A 11 7.04 -3.42 -15.56
N PRO A 12 6.94 -3.48 -14.21
CA PRO A 12 5.74 -3.26 -13.39
C PRO A 12 5.31 -1.78 -13.38
N CYS A 13 6.24 -0.87 -13.68
CA CYS A 13 6.01 0.57 -13.80
C CYS A 13 5.88 0.99 -15.28
N LEU A 14 5.56 2.27 -15.48
CA LEU A 14 5.47 2.90 -16.80
C LEU A 14 6.85 2.96 -17.50
N GLY A 15 6.92 2.53 -18.77
CA GLY A 15 8.13 2.54 -19.60
C GLY A 15 7.82 2.70 -21.08
N TYR A 16 8.86 2.74 -21.93
CA TYR A 16 8.72 2.93 -23.38
C TYR A 16 9.33 1.76 -24.18
N ARG A 17 8.60 1.25 -25.17
CA ARG A 17 9.06 0.29 -26.18
C ARG A 17 9.92 1.01 -27.22
N ARG A 18 10.85 0.26 -27.81
CA ARG A 18 11.73 0.75 -28.89
C ARG A 18 11.01 0.98 -30.21
N ARG A 19 9.92 0.26 -30.48
CA ARG A 19 9.10 0.40 -31.70
C ARG A 19 7.62 0.66 -31.32
N PRO A 20 6.91 1.52 -32.05
CA PRO A 20 5.46 1.62 -31.95
C PRO A 20 4.81 0.25 -32.20
N VAL A 21 3.66 0.00 -31.58
CA VAL A 21 2.81 -1.14 -31.92
C VAL A 21 1.78 -0.63 -32.94
N ASP A 22 1.62 -1.40 -34.01
CA ASP A 22 0.71 -1.16 -35.14
C ASP A 22 -0.76 -0.99 -34.72
N ASP A 23 -1.50 -0.21 -35.50
CA ASP A 23 -2.40 0.83 -34.99
C ASP A 23 -3.86 0.33 -35.04
N GLY A 24 -4.37 -0.19 -33.92
CA GLY A 24 -5.82 -0.38 -33.77
C GLY A 24 -6.57 0.96 -33.67
N PRO A 25 -7.87 0.96 -33.30
CA PRO A 25 -8.70 2.18 -33.29
C PRO A 25 -8.06 3.31 -32.49
N ASP A 26 -8.37 4.54 -32.90
CA ASP A 26 -7.81 5.77 -32.36
C ASP A 26 -7.94 5.82 -30.82
N PRO A 27 -6.95 6.35 -30.07
CA PRO A 27 -7.04 6.47 -28.63
C PRO A 27 -8.34 7.08 -28.11
N PHE A 28 -8.91 8.08 -28.78
CA PHE A 28 -10.16 8.71 -28.35
C PHE A 28 -11.35 7.76 -28.55
N GLU A 29 -11.42 7.06 -29.69
CA GLU A 29 -12.46 6.04 -29.91
C GLU A 29 -12.41 4.94 -28.85
N ARG A 30 -11.22 4.52 -28.42
CA ARG A 30 -11.07 3.52 -27.36
C ARG A 30 -11.46 4.04 -25.98
N VAL A 31 -11.15 5.30 -25.68
CA VAL A 31 -11.57 5.96 -24.43
C VAL A 31 -13.09 6.07 -24.41
N GLU A 32 -13.71 6.50 -25.52
CA GLU A 32 -15.16 6.61 -25.65
C GLU A 32 -15.84 5.24 -25.53
N ALA A 33 -15.33 4.22 -26.23
CA ALA A 33 -15.83 2.85 -26.13
C ALA A 33 -15.74 2.30 -24.69
N ALA A 34 -14.62 2.57 -24.00
CA ALA A 34 -14.44 2.18 -22.60
C ALA A 34 -15.39 2.93 -21.66
N ALA A 35 -15.56 4.24 -21.86
CA ALA A 35 -16.52 5.06 -21.11
C ALA A 35 -17.95 4.59 -21.31
N GLY A 36 -18.34 4.26 -22.56
CA GLY A 36 -19.64 3.69 -22.88
C GLY A 36 -19.86 2.31 -22.26
N ALA A 37 -18.82 1.48 -22.17
CA ALA A 37 -18.88 0.21 -21.45
C ALA A 37 -19.11 0.42 -19.95
N MET A 38 -18.34 1.31 -19.32
CA MET A 38 -18.52 1.67 -17.91
C MET A 38 -19.91 2.24 -17.62
N ALA A 39 -20.46 3.08 -18.51
CA ALA A 39 -21.80 3.62 -18.38
C ALA A 39 -22.87 2.52 -18.43
N ARG A 40 -22.78 1.58 -19.38
CA ARG A 40 -23.69 0.42 -19.46
C ARG A 40 -23.60 -0.48 -18.23
N ASP A 41 -22.39 -0.71 -17.70
CA ASP A 41 -22.20 -1.46 -16.48
C ASP A 41 -22.90 -0.76 -15.30
N LEU A 42 -22.73 0.55 -15.16
CA LEU A 42 -23.41 1.35 -14.13
C LEU A 42 -24.93 1.31 -14.28
N GLU A 43 -25.47 1.41 -15.50
CA GLU A 43 -26.91 1.31 -15.77
C GLU A 43 -27.46 -0.07 -15.42
N ALA A 44 -26.76 -1.14 -15.79
CA ALA A 44 -27.15 -2.51 -15.48
C ALA A 44 -27.21 -2.73 -13.96
N VAL A 45 -26.18 -2.27 -13.26
CA VAL A 45 -26.03 -2.39 -11.81
C VAL A 45 -27.01 -1.47 -11.06
N ALA A 46 -27.35 -0.30 -11.62
CA ALA A 46 -28.33 0.63 -11.03
C ALA A 46 -29.74 0.03 -10.92
N ARG A 47 -30.11 -0.95 -11.74
CA ARG A 47 -31.41 -1.65 -11.64
C ARG A 47 -31.58 -2.38 -10.30
N ASP A 48 -30.48 -2.81 -9.70
CA ASP A 48 -30.47 -3.47 -8.39
C ASP A 48 -30.36 -2.48 -7.22
N ARG A 49 -30.23 -1.16 -7.48
CA ARG A 49 -30.09 -0.12 -6.44
C ARG A 49 -31.12 -0.20 -5.29
N PRO A 50 -32.40 -0.55 -5.52
CA PRO A 50 -33.39 -0.71 -4.45
C PRO A 50 -33.08 -1.87 -3.48
N ARG A 51 -32.27 -2.85 -3.90
CA ARG A 51 -31.86 -4.00 -3.07
C ARG A 51 -30.63 -3.72 -2.21
N TRP A 52 -29.99 -2.57 -2.42
CA TRP A 52 -28.74 -2.24 -1.74
C TRP A 52 -29.00 -1.62 -0.39
N GLY A 53 -27.96 -1.63 0.45
CA GLY A 53 -27.95 -0.90 1.71
C GLY A 53 -27.99 0.62 1.56
N PRO A 54 -27.81 1.35 2.67
CA PRO A 54 -27.69 2.81 2.64
C PRO A 54 -26.56 3.26 1.69
N PRO A 55 -26.64 4.49 1.15
CA PRO A 55 -25.55 5.04 0.34
C PRO A 55 -24.19 4.92 1.03
N ALA A 56 -23.15 4.63 0.24
CA ALA A 56 -21.78 4.64 0.76
C ALA A 56 -21.38 6.06 1.17
N VAL A 57 -20.70 6.18 2.30
CA VAL A 57 -20.05 7.42 2.72
C VAL A 57 -18.59 7.35 2.29
N VAL A 58 -18.19 8.26 1.42
CA VAL A 58 -16.82 8.36 0.91
C VAL A 58 -16.15 9.57 1.53
N GLN A 59 -14.97 9.37 2.11
CA GLN A 59 -14.17 10.43 2.71
C GLN A 59 -12.74 10.33 2.19
N GLU A 60 -12.24 11.42 1.61
CA GLU A 60 -10.81 11.56 1.31
C GLU A 60 -10.05 11.87 2.61
N GLY A 61 -8.96 11.15 2.86
CA GLY A 61 -8.13 11.39 4.03
C GLY A 61 -6.93 10.46 4.14
N ASP A 62 -5.98 10.84 4.98
CA ASP A 62 -4.85 10.01 5.37
C ASP A 62 -5.28 9.08 6.51
N ALA A 63 -5.17 7.76 6.33
CA ALA A 63 -5.59 6.78 7.34
C ALA A 63 -4.88 6.95 8.70
N ARG A 64 -3.71 7.58 8.73
CA ARG A 64 -2.96 7.91 9.96
C ARG A 64 -3.66 8.99 10.79
N THR A 65 -4.37 9.92 10.16
CA THR A 65 -4.96 11.10 10.81
C THR A 65 -6.47 11.24 10.63
N ALA A 66 -7.08 10.42 9.76
CA ALA A 66 -8.50 10.46 9.46
C ALA A 66 -9.38 10.32 10.72
N VAL A 67 -10.42 11.13 10.81
CA VAL A 67 -11.36 11.10 11.93
C VAL A 67 -12.47 10.09 11.62
N LEU A 68 -12.33 8.88 12.16
CA LEU A 68 -13.31 7.81 12.03
C LEU A 68 -14.28 7.79 13.24
N PRO A 69 -15.54 7.36 13.06
CA PRO A 69 -16.50 7.30 14.16
C PRO A 69 -16.05 6.28 15.22
N LYS A 70 -15.93 6.73 16.47
CA LYS A 70 -15.43 5.92 17.59
C LYS A 70 -16.42 4.82 17.99
N GLY A 71 -15.98 3.57 18.01
CA GLY A 71 -16.78 2.43 18.47
C GLY A 71 -18.09 2.24 17.69
N ARG A 72 -18.06 2.42 16.37
CA ARG A 72 -19.24 2.31 15.49
C ARG A 72 -19.05 1.32 14.34
N ILE A 73 -17.82 0.89 14.06
CA ILE A 73 -17.51 0.02 12.92
C ILE A 73 -17.52 -1.45 13.35
N ASP A 74 -18.25 -2.30 12.62
CA ASP A 74 -18.34 -3.75 12.88
C ASP A 74 -17.22 -4.56 12.20
N LEU A 75 -16.71 -4.04 11.09
CA LEU A 75 -15.69 -4.69 10.28
C LEU A 75 -14.86 -3.63 9.56
N ALA A 76 -13.54 -3.74 9.69
CA ALA A 76 -12.60 -3.02 8.84
C ALA A 76 -11.94 -4.03 7.88
N ILE A 77 -11.78 -3.64 6.61
CA ILE A 77 -11.02 -4.41 5.61
C ILE A 77 -10.05 -3.45 4.93
N THR A 78 -8.76 -3.75 4.96
CA THR A 78 -7.74 -2.88 4.35
C THR A 78 -6.61 -3.68 3.70
N SER A 79 -5.91 -3.05 2.77
CA SER A 79 -4.68 -3.54 2.16
C SER A 79 -3.67 -2.39 2.12
N PRO A 80 -3.00 -2.05 3.25
CA PRO A 80 -2.02 -0.97 3.26
C PRO A 80 -0.91 -1.25 2.22
N PRO A 81 -0.20 -0.23 1.72
CA PRO A 81 0.93 -0.46 0.83
C PRO A 81 1.96 -1.40 1.47
N TYR A 82 2.77 -2.09 0.67
CA TYR A 82 3.84 -2.95 1.17
C TYR A 82 5.16 -2.16 1.12
N VAL A 83 6.10 -2.48 2.01
CA VAL A 83 7.39 -1.74 2.10
C VAL A 83 8.11 -1.69 0.75
N ASN A 84 8.13 -2.81 0.03
CA ASN A 84 8.66 -2.92 -1.34
C ASN A 84 7.56 -3.05 -2.41
N GLY A 85 6.37 -2.52 -2.09
CA GLY A 85 5.17 -2.58 -2.92
C GLY A 85 5.20 -1.62 -4.10
N MET A 86 4.09 -1.60 -4.82
CA MET A 86 3.85 -0.70 -5.95
C MET A 86 3.80 0.75 -5.44
N ASP A 87 4.77 1.60 -5.81
CA ASP A 87 4.69 3.06 -5.59
C ASP A 87 3.51 3.61 -6.41
N TYR A 88 2.38 3.83 -5.75
CA TYR A 88 1.15 4.24 -6.40
C TYR A 88 1.30 5.59 -7.10
N VAL A 89 1.96 6.55 -6.46
CA VAL A 89 2.22 7.87 -7.04
C VAL A 89 3.03 7.75 -8.34
N MET A 90 4.05 6.89 -8.40
CA MET A 90 4.80 6.67 -9.64
C MET A 90 4.03 5.91 -10.71
N ASN A 91 3.20 4.94 -10.30
CA ASN A 91 2.44 4.11 -11.25
C ASN A 91 1.24 4.84 -11.87
N TYR A 92 0.71 5.82 -11.15
CA TYR A 92 -0.41 6.65 -11.58
C TYR A 92 -0.02 8.09 -11.88
N LYS A 93 1.29 8.41 -12.01
CA LYS A 93 1.73 9.79 -12.21
C LYS A 93 1.10 10.49 -13.42
N LEU A 94 0.85 9.75 -14.51
CA LEU A 94 0.21 10.30 -15.71
C LEU A 94 -1.29 10.49 -15.48
N ASP A 95 -1.93 9.52 -14.83
CA ASP A 95 -3.34 9.56 -14.46
C ASP A 95 -3.61 10.74 -13.50
N LEU A 96 -2.74 10.94 -12.50
CA LEU A 96 -2.79 12.06 -11.55
C LEU A 96 -2.61 13.41 -12.25
N ALA A 97 -1.67 13.50 -13.20
CA ALA A 97 -1.47 14.72 -13.97
C ALA A 97 -2.66 15.02 -14.90
N TRP A 98 -3.18 14.00 -15.58
CA TRP A 98 -4.33 14.12 -16.47
C TRP A 98 -5.59 14.60 -15.74
N LEU A 99 -5.82 14.10 -14.52
CA LEU A 99 -6.96 14.46 -13.68
C LEU A 99 -6.74 15.76 -12.88
N GLY A 100 -5.57 16.40 -13.00
CA GLY A 100 -5.25 17.64 -12.28
C GLY A 100 -4.90 17.46 -10.80
N TYR A 101 -4.70 16.24 -10.32
CA TYR A 101 -4.29 15.94 -8.94
C TYR A 101 -2.80 16.19 -8.67
N ALA A 102 -1.97 16.28 -9.71
CA ALA A 102 -0.56 16.64 -9.58
C ALA A 102 -0.06 17.39 -10.82
N ASN A 103 0.45 18.61 -10.62
CA ASN A 103 0.94 19.48 -11.69
C ASN A 103 2.48 19.59 -11.69
N SER A 104 3.13 19.09 -10.65
CA SER A 104 4.58 19.14 -10.50
C SER A 104 5.15 17.90 -9.80
N TYR A 105 6.47 17.70 -9.92
CA TYR A 105 7.16 16.69 -9.11
C TYR A 105 7.11 17.00 -7.60
N ALA A 106 6.94 18.26 -7.21
CA ALA A 106 6.75 18.65 -5.82
C ALA A 106 5.40 18.14 -5.28
N ASP A 107 4.33 18.22 -6.09
CA ASP A 107 3.01 17.67 -5.74
C ASP A 107 3.09 16.15 -5.57
N LEU A 108 3.78 15.45 -6.47
CA LEU A 108 4.00 14.01 -6.35
C LEU A 108 4.81 13.66 -5.09
N ALA A 109 5.81 14.47 -4.73
CA ALA A 109 6.56 14.28 -3.49
C ALA A 109 5.69 14.51 -2.25
N GLU A 110 4.78 15.47 -2.28
CA GLU A 110 3.82 15.72 -1.21
C GLU A 110 2.79 14.59 -1.08
N LEU A 111 2.25 14.09 -2.18
CA LEU A 111 1.38 12.91 -2.18
C LEU A 111 2.06 11.70 -1.55
N ARG A 112 3.34 11.42 -1.90
CA ARG A 112 4.10 10.33 -1.25
C ARG A 112 4.26 10.52 0.26
N ARG A 113 4.39 11.76 0.75
CA ARG A 113 4.48 12.04 2.19
C ARG A 113 3.15 11.77 2.91
N ARG A 114 2.03 11.98 2.22
CA ARG A 114 0.67 11.74 2.73
C ARG A 114 0.25 10.26 2.70
N GLU A 115 1.00 9.41 2.00
CA GLU A 115 0.81 7.96 2.02
C GLU A 115 1.59 7.29 3.16
N VAL A 116 1.19 6.07 3.52
CA VAL A 116 2.03 5.17 4.32
C VAL A 116 3.30 4.86 3.50
N ALA A 117 4.46 5.01 4.13
CA ALA A 117 5.75 4.90 3.47
C ALA A 117 5.92 3.69 2.54
N CYS A 118 6.56 3.93 1.39
CA CYS A 118 7.07 2.90 0.51
C CYS A 118 8.52 3.19 0.11
N ASP A 119 9.12 2.31 -0.70
CA ASP A 119 10.53 2.35 -1.07
C ASP A 119 11.00 3.59 -1.87
N ASN A 120 10.08 4.45 -2.29
CA ASN A 120 10.35 5.68 -3.05
C ASN A 120 10.02 6.99 -2.30
N LEU A 121 9.96 6.97 -0.97
CA LEU A 121 9.85 8.19 -0.17
C LEU A 121 10.97 9.21 -0.49
N PRO A 122 10.69 10.53 -0.55
CA PRO A 122 11.73 11.55 -0.71
C PRO A 122 12.82 11.42 0.36
N ARG A 123 14.10 11.53 0.00
CA ARG A 123 15.22 11.50 0.99
C ARG A 123 15.15 12.64 2.00
N SER A 124 14.53 13.76 1.62
CA SER A 124 14.28 14.90 2.49
C SER A 124 13.09 14.70 3.44
N ASP A 125 12.43 13.54 3.42
CA ASP A 125 11.31 13.28 4.31
C ASP A 125 11.78 13.30 5.77
N PRO A 126 11.17 14.15 6.62
CA PRO A 126 11.60 14.34 8.00
C PRO A 126 11.50 13.07 8.85
N GLY A 127 10.59 12.15 8.53
CA GLY A 127 10.44 10.89 9.26
C GLY A 127 11.44 9.80 8.85
N LEU A 128 12.38 10.09 7.94
CA LEU A 128 13.55 9.25 7.69
C LEU A 128 14.74 9.60 8.61
N ALA A 129 14.71 10.75 9.29
CA ALA A 129 15.79 11.17 10.16
C ALA A 129 15.92 10.23 11.37
N ALA A 130 17.16 9.84 11.72
CA ALA A 130 17.49 8.77 12.66
C ALA A 130 17.12 9.03 14.15
N GLY A 131 16.44 10.14 14.46
CA GLY A 131 16.37 10.72 15.80
C GLY A 131 15.44 10.05 16.81
N SER A 132 14.50 9.21 16.38
CA SER A 132 13.65 8.46 17.34
C SER A 132 13.18 7.14 16.75
N ARG A 133 14.04 6.12 16.86
CA ARG A 133 13.63 4.73 16.67
C ARG A 133 12.90 4.26 17.92
N THR A 134 11.62 4.58 17.99
CA THR A 134 10.70 4.01 18.99
C THR A 134 10.73 2.47 18.90
N ASP A 135 10.57 1.80 20.04
CA ASP A 135 10.44 0.34 20.08
C ASP A 135 9.06 -0.09 19.56
N LEU A 136 8.92 -0.13 18.24
CA LEU A 136 7.70 -0.56 17.54
C LEU A 136 7.37 -2.02 17.81
N ASP A 137 8.38 -2.87 17.66
CA ASP A 137 8.39 -4.30 17.99
C ASP A 137 9.85 -4.81 18.08
N PRO A 138 10.18 -5.69 19.04
CA PRO A 138 11.54 -6.24 19.18
C PRO A 138 12.09 -7.00 17.97
N TRP A 139 11.25 -7.48 17.05
CA TRP A 139 11.71 -8.13 15.81
C TRP A 139 12.25 -7.15 14.77
N LEU A 140 11.89 -5.87 14.85
CA LEU A 140 12.25 -4.90 13.82
C LEU A 140 13.75 -4.50 13.87
N PRO A 141 14.35 -4.14 15.03
CA PRO A 141 15.76 -3.72 15.08
C PRO A 141 16.79 -4.68 14.43
N PRO A 142 16.75 -6.01 14.65
CA PRO A 142 17.69 -6.91 13.98
C PRO A 142 17.52 -6.92 12.46
N ILE A 143 16.27 -6.87 11.95
CA ILE A 143 15.98 -6.80 10.51
C ILE A 143 16.56 -5.51 9.91
N LEU A 144 16.35 -4.36 10.58
CA LEU A 144 16.89 -3.07 10.12
C LEU A 144 18.42 -3.08 10.07
N ARG A 145 19.05 -3.67 11.09
CA ARG A 145 20.52 -3.81 11.15
C ARG A 145 21.02 -4.67 9.99
N GLU A 146 20.37 -5.78 9.72
CA GLU A 146 20.74 -6.68 8.62
C GLU A 146 20.59 -6.00 7.25
N ILE A 147 19.50 -5.26 7.04
CA ILE A 147 19.31 -4.44 5.82
C ILE A 147 20.48 -3.47 5.66
N ARG A 148 20.82 -2.71 6.71
CA ARG A 148 21.92 -1.75 6.68
C ARG A 148 23.25 -2.41 6.35
N THR A 149 23.57 -3.53 7.00
CA THR A 149 24.79 -4.30 6.74
C THR A 149 24.84 -4.82 5.30
N ASN A 150 23.72 -5.36 4.78
CA ASN A 150 23.65 -5.86 3.42
C ASN A 150 23.75 -4.75 2.37
N VAL A 151 23.15 -3.58 2.62
CA VAL A 151 23.29 -2.40 1.76
C VAL A 151 24.75 -1.95 1.70
N ALA A 152 25.41 -1.80 2.85
CA ALA A 152 26.82 -1.42 2.92
C ALA A 152 27.73 -2.44 2.20
N ARG A 153 27.52 -3.75 2.43
CA ARG A 153 28.30 -4.83 1.80
C ARG A 153 28.17 -4.85 0.27
N LYS A 154 26.99 -4.51 -0.27
CA LYS A 154 26.77 -4.49 -1.72
C LYS A 154 27.48 -3.32 -2.41
N GLY A 155 27.78 -2.23 -1.70
CA GLY A 155 28.45 -1.03 -2.23
C GLY A 155 27.60 -0.20 -3.22
N SER A 156 26.78 -0.86 -4.04
CA SER A 156 25.79 -0.23 -4.93
C SER A 156 24.42 -0.87 -4.70
N TYR A 157 23.56 -0.15 -3.99
CA TYR A 157 22.14 -0.46 -3.87
C TYR A 157 21.35 0.81 -4.12
N ARG A 158 20.11 0.68 -4.60
CA ARG A 158 19.28 1.83 -5.01
C ARG A 158 19.15 2.93 -3.95
N ARG A 159 19.29 2.57 -2.67
CA ARG A 159 19.13 3.44 -1.50
C ARG A 159 20.02 2.99 -0.35
N ASP A 160 20.79 3.92 0.19
CA ASP A 160 21.63 3.76 1.38
C ASP A 160 20.83 3.84 2.70
N ASP A 161 19.61 4.39 2.65
CA ASP A 161 18.69 4.62 3.77
C ASP A 161 17.51 3.62 3.82
N MET A 162 17.64 2.45 3.18
CA MET A 162 16.54 1.48 3.07
C MET A 162 16.03 0.99 4.44
N ASP A 163 16.91 0.88 5.45
CA ASP A 163 16.50 0.53 6.81
C ASP A 163 15.62 1.63 7.44
N SER A 164 15.90 2.91 7.16
CA SER A 164 15.05 4.02 7.61
C SER A 164 13.68 4.00 6.94
N ILE A 165 13.58 3.63 5.65
CA ILE A 165 12.28 3.45 4.99
C ILE A 165 11.47 2.32 5.63
N VAL A 166 12.11 1.16 5.89
CA VAL A 166 11.42 0.03 6.52
C VAL A 166 10.94 0.42 7.91
N TYR A 167 11.75 1.13 8.69
CA TYR A 167 11.32 1.66 9.98
C TYR A 167 10.12 2.60 9.83
N ARG A 168 10.20 3.57 8.91
CA ARG A 168 9.15 4.55 8.68
C ARG A 168 7.84 3.90 8.26
N TYR A 169 7.87 2.84 7.44
CA TYR A 169 6.69 2.06 7.11
C TYR A 169 5.96 1.52 8.35
N PHE A 170 6.67 0.82 9.22
CA PHE A 170 6.05 0.30 10.44
C PHE A 170 5.64 1.43 11.39
N ALA A 171 6.40 2.53 11.44
CA ALA A 171 6.04 3.70 12.22
C ALA A 171 4.73 4.34 11.72
N ASP A 172 4.54 4.46 10.40
CA ASP A 172 3.32 4.97 9.79
C ASP A 172 2.11 4.05 10.03
N LEU A 173 2.32 2.74 10.17
CA LEU A 173 1.24 1.81 10.50
C LEU A 173 0.74 1.98 11.94
N VAL A 174 1.54 2.52 12.87
CA VAL A 174 1.11 2.73 14.27
C VAL A 174 -0.16 3.58 14.39
N PRO A 175 -0.20 4.82 13.85
CA PRO A 175 -1.41 5.63 13.92
C PRO A 175 -2.57 5.01 13.15
N VAL A 176 -2.32 4.25 12.07
CA VAL A 176 -3.38 3.49 11.37
C VAL A 176 -3.99 2.42 12.28
N LEU A 177 -3.16 1.61 12.95
CA LEU A 177 -3.60 0.59 13.90
C LEU A 177 -4.48 1.22 15.01
N GLU A 178 -4.02 2.33 15.61
CA GLU A 178 -4.77 3.06 16.65
C GLU A 178 -6.10 3.62 16.13
N ASN A 179 -6.10 4.23 14.95
CA ASN A 179 -7.28 4.82 14.36
C ASN A 179 -8.35 3.76 14.06
N VAL A 180 -7.95 2.64 13.44
CA VAL A 180 -8.84 1.50 13.16
C VAL A 180 -9.34 0.89 14.47
N ARG A 181 -8.46 0.67 15.45
CA ARG A 181 -8.88 0.11 16.75
C ARG A 181 -9.92 0.99 17.44
N ARG A 182 -9.72 2.30 17.43
CA ARG A 182 -10.64 3.27 18.04
C ARG A 182 -12.00 3.28 17.36
N SER A 183 -12.05 3.10 16.04
CA SER A 183 -13.31 3.14 15.27
C SER A 183 -14.13 1.85 15.39
N LEU A 184 -13.45 0.71 15.54
CA LEU A 184 -14.06 -0.60 15.72
C LEU A 184 -14.85 -0.70 17.03
N ARG A 185 -16.02 -1.36 17.01
CA ARG A 185 -16.71 -1.79 18.24
C ARG A 185 -15.88 -2.84 19.00
N PRO A 186 -16.06 -3.03 20.32
CA PRO A 186 -15.46 -4.15 21.03
C PRO A 186 -15.78 -5.48 20.32
N ARG A 187 -14.78 -6.35 20.16
CA ARG A 187 -14.89 -7.64 19.44
C ARG A 187 -15.16 -7.55 17.93
N ALA A 188 -15.20 -6.35 17.36
CA ALA A 188 -15.25 -6.17 15.91
C ALA A 188 -13.92 -6.57 15.26
N ARG A 189 -13.99 -6.97 13.98
CA ARG A 189 -12.84 -7.53 13.26
C ARG A 189 -12.17 -6.50 12.36
N TRP A 190 -10.88 -6.68 12.19
CA TRP A 190 -10.10 -6.04 11.13
C TRP A 190 -9.39 -7.09 10.30
N ILE A 191 -9.69 -7.10 9.01
CA ILE A 191 -9.08 -8.00 8.02
C ILE A 191 -8.06 -7.18 7.24
N VAL A 192 -6.78 -7.57 7.32
CA VAL A 192 -5.67 -6.85 6.69
C VAL A 192 -4.99 -7.74 5.68
N VAL A 193 -4.97 -7.33 4.41
CA VAL A 193 -4.21 -8.01 3.37
C VAL A 193 -2.84 -7.38 3.26
N VAL A 194 -1.81 -8.09 3.70
CA VAL A 194 -0.44 -7.58 3.75
C VAL A 194 0.58 -8.63 3.31
N GLY A 195 1.57 -8.19 2.54
CA GLY A 195 2.67 -9.03 2.08
C GLY A 195 3.94 -8.88 2.90
N ASP A 196 4.75 -9.93 2.88
CA ASP A 196 6.15 -9.84 3.29
C ASP A 196 6.97 -9.04 2.26
N SER A 197 8.28 -8.91 2.46
CA SER A 197 9.17 -8.22 1.53
C SER A 197 10.57 -8.83 1.56
N LEU A 198 11.32 -8.67 0.47
CA LEU A 198 12.75 -8.95 0.43
C LEU A 198 13.47 -7.66 0.04
N LEU A 199 14.30 -7.14 0.94
CA LEU A 199 14.96 -5.84 0.81
C LEU A 199 16.45 -5.99 1.10
N ALA A 200 17.28 -5.60 0.14
CA ALA A 200 18.73 -5.78 0.19
C ALA A 200 19.18 -7.25 0.43
N GLY A 201 18.30 -8.23 0.20
CA GLY A 201 18.56 -9.65 0.49
C GLY A 201 18.08 -10.09 1.88
N THR A 202 17.57 -9.17 2.70
CA THR A 202 16.98 -9.44 4.01
C THR A 202 15.47 -9.63 3.89
N TYR A 203 14.97 -10.68 4.51
CA TYR A 203 13.54 -10.98 4.57
C TYR A 203 12.86 -10.11 5.63
N VAL A 204 11.77 -9.47 5.25
CA VAL A 204 10.94 -8.64 6.14
C VAL A 204 9.55 -9.29 6.23
N PRO A 205 9.20 -9.97 7.34
CA PRO A 205 7.90 -10.60 7.53
C PRO A 205 6.85 -9.55 7.87
N GLY A 206 6.43 -8.76 6.87
CA GLY A 206 5.51 -7.63 7.03
C GLY A 206 4.18 -8.00 7.69
N ASP A 207 3.61 -9.15 7.32
CA ASP A 207 2.40 -9.72 7.90
C ASP A 207 2.53 -10.03 9.40
N LEU A 208 3.62 -10.70 9.79
CA LEU A 208 3.87 -11.06 11.18
C LEU A 208 4.22 -9.84 12.04
N LEU A 209 5.02 -8.91 11.51
CA LEU A 209 5.34 -7.65 12.20
C LEU A 209 4.08 -6.82 12.43
N LEU A 210 3.21 -6.67 11.43
CA LEU A 210 1.92 -6.01 11.56
C LEU A 210 1.06 -6.68 12.64
N ALA A 211 0.91 -8.01 12.59
CA ALA A 211 0.12 -8.75 13.56
C ALA A 211 0.65 -8.58 15.00
N ARG A 212 1.98 -8.61 15.18
CA ARG A 212 2.62 -8.41 16.49
C ARG A 212 2.42 -6.97 17.00
N MET A 213 2.60 -5.98 16.14
CA MET A 213 2.38 -4.57 16.48
C MET A 213 0.91 -4.29 16.82
N ALA A 214 -0.02 -4.91 16.11
CA ALA A 214 -1.46 -4.87 16.42
C ALA A 214 -1.75 -5.50 17.78
N ARG A 215 -1.18 -6.68 18.06
CA ARG A 215 -1.35 -7.35 19.36
C ARG A 215 -0.88 -6.50 20.53
N ARG A 216 0.30 -5.85 20.41
CA ARG A 216 0.83 -4.91 21.42
C ARG A 216 -0.08 -3.69 21.64
N ARG A 217 -1.02 -3.44 20.74
CA ARG A 217 -1.96 -2.30 20.75
C ARG A 217 -3.40 -2.71 21.03
N GLY A 218 -3.64 -3.89 21.61
CA GLY A 218 -4.97 -4.28 22.06
C GLY A 218 -5.84 -4.97 21.00
N PHE A 219 -5.21 -5.58 19.98
CA PHE A 219 -5.88 -6.56 19.13
C PHE A 219 -5.59 -7.99 19.61
N ARG A 220 -6.55 -8.90 19.41
CA ARG A 220 -6.34 -10.35 19.37
C ARG A 220 -6.07 -10.77 17.94
N ILE A 221 -5.12 -11.68 17.75
CA ILE A 221 -4.86 -12.30 16.44
C ILE A 221 -5.77 -13.53 16.34
N LEU A 222 -6.72 -13.51 15.39
CA LEU A 222 -7.62 -14.64 15.15
C LEU A 222 -7.03 -15.61 14.12
N GLY A 223 -6.28 -15.11 13.13
CA GLY A 223 -5.69 -15.95 12.09
C GLY A 223 -4.73 -15.19 11.18
N ILE A 224 -3.83 -15.93 10.55
CA ILE A 224 -2.96 -15.44 9.48
C ILE A 224 -3.00 -16.51 8.39
N GLU A 225 -3.67 -16.20 7.28
CA GLU A 225 -3.90 -17.12 6.17
C GLU A 225 -3.10 -16.68 4.94
N VAL A 226 -2.45 -17.61 4.25
CA VAL A 226 -1.72 -17.28 3.02
C VAL A 226 -2.70 -17.17 1.87
N ALA A 227 -2.99 -15.95 1.42
CA ALA A 227 -3.85 -15.69 0.27
C ALA A 227 -3.16 -16.03 -1.04
N ARG A 228 -1.87 -15.71 -1.15
CA ARG A 228 -1.09 -15.90 -2.38
C ARG A 228 0.39 -16.07 -2.09
N VAL A 229 1.03 -16.94 -2.88
CA VAL A 229 2.50 -16.99 -3.00
C VAL A 229 2.93 -16.26 -4.26
N ARG A 230 3.98 -15.45 -4.12
CA ARG A 230 4.60 -14.66 -5.20
C ARG A 230 6.11 -14.81 -5.16
N ARG A 231 6.79 -14.38 -6.23
CA ARG A 231 8.25 -14.38 -6.30
C ARG A 231 8.81 -12.99 -6.04
N SER A 232 9.96 -12.91 -5.39
CA SER A 232 10.66 -11.64 -5.22
C SER A 232 11.18 -11.11 -6.57
N GLY A 233 10.95 -9.83 -6.83
CA GLY A 233 11.57 -9.13 -7.96
C GLY A 233 13.08 -9.02 -7.84
N GLN A 234 13.63 -9.01 -6.62
CA GLN A 234 15.09 -8.96 -6.38
C GLN A 234 15.75 -10.32 -6.53
N ARG A 235 15.05 -11.40 -6.15
CA ARG A 235 15.56 -12.78 -6.22
C ARG A 235 14.42 -13.73 -6.60
N ARG A 236 14.29 -14.07 -7.88
CA ARG A 236 13.16 -14.87 -8.40
C ARG A 236 13.02 -16.25 -7.73
N SER A 237 14.10 -16.82 -7.21
CA SER A 237 14.06 -18.09 -6.46
C SER A 237 13.40 -17.95 -5.09
N PHE A 238 13.36 -16.74 -4.51
CA PHE A 238 12.81 -16.50 -3.19
C PHE A 238 11.28 -16.37 -3.28
N ALA A 239 10.59 -17.25 -2.56
CA ALA A 239 9.14 -17.19 -2.41
C ALA A 239 8.78 -16.19 -1.31
N LEU A 240 7.78 -15.39 -1.60
CA LEU A 240 7.23 -14.37 -0.75
C LEU A 240 5.71 -14.60 -0.68
N ARG A 241 5.06 -14.22 0.41
CA ARG A 241 3.63 -14.41 0.61
C ARG A 241 2.88 -13.11 0.82
N GLU A 242 1.65 -13.13 0.36
CA GLU A 242 0.60 -12.20 0.72
C GLU A 242 -0.36 -12.94 1.64
N SER A 243 -0.63 -12.33 2.79
CA SER A 243 -1.38 -12.95 3.87
C SER A 243 -2.61 -12.10 4.22
N ILE A 244 -3.69 -12.78 4.59
CA ILE A 244 -4.84 -12.19 5.26
C ILE A 244 -4.61 -12.33 6.76
N VAL A 245 -4.39 -11.20 7.43
CA VAL A 245 -4.26 -11.12 8.89
C VAL A 245 -5.62 -10.73 9.46
N THR A 246 -6.25 -11.65 10.18
CA THR A 246 -7.54 -11.42 10.84
C THR A 246 -7.30 -11.06 12.30
N LEU A 247 -7.65 -9.82 12.64
CA LEU A 247 -7.52 -9.23 13.97
C LEU A 247 -8.91 -8.96 14.57
N GLU A 248 -8.99 -8.99 15.89
CA GLU A 248 -10.20 -8.65 16.65
C GLU A 248 -9.84 -7.58 17.66
N ARG A 249 -10.60 -6.48 17.72
CA ARG A 249 -10.44 -5.50 18.81
C ARG A 249 -10.73 -6.21 20.12
N ALA A 250 -9.78 -6.18 21.07
CA ALA A 250 -10.01 -6.75 22.39
C ALA A 250 -11.26 -6.14 23.04
N GLY A 251 -12.00 -6.94 23.82
CA GLY A 251 -13.10 -6.42 24.63
C GLY A 251 -12.56 -5.38 25.61
N ASP A 252 -13.37 -4.36 25.89
CA ASP A 252 -13.13 -3.53 27.07
C ASP A 252 -13.45 -4.46 28.26
N GLY A 253 -12.40 -4.90 28.97
CA GLY A 253 -12.52 -5.86 30.09
C GLY A 253 -13.27 -5.29 31.27
#